data_AF-A4X5H5-F1
#
_entry.id   AF-A4X5H5-F1
#
_cell.length_a   1.000
_cell.length_b   1.000
_cell.length_c   1.000
_cell.angle_alpha   90.00
_cell.angle_beta   90.00
_cell.angle_gamma   90.00
#
_symmetry.space_group_name_H-M   'P 1'
#
loop_
_entity.id
_entity.type
_entity.pdbx_description
1 polymer ?
#
loop_
_entity_poly.entity_id
_entity_poly.type
_entity_poly.pdbx_seq_one_letter_code
_entity_poly.pdbx_strand_id
1 'polypeptide(L)'
;MLAGNTPVLVHNEGGDSLNPWSNSQEWTQGRVPTSGGPENGVLYRRGAGGAIVDWGVYNERGNLRYRVDLFGAAHGGVETPHWQPYRENTNPKTGKVFVQEAGEAFSGAGPVGEPPCGF
;
A
#
# COMPACT_ATOMS: atom_id res chain seq x y z
N MET A 1 17.17 -10.24 27.90
CA MET A 1 15.98 -9.51 27.39
C MET A 1 15.58 -10.17 26.09
N LEU A 2 14.34 -10.64 26.00
CA LEU A 2 13.78 -11.31 24.82
C LEU A 2 13.67 -10.29 23.68
N ALA A 3 14.37 -10.54 22.57
CA ALA A 3 14.13 -9.85 21.31
C ALA A 3 12.74 -10.25 20.83
N GLY A 4 11.76 -9.37 21.04
CA GLY A 4 10.38 -9.58 20.62
C GLY A 4 10.30 -9.61 19.10
N ASN A 5 9.83 -10.75 18.58
CA ASN A 5 9.45 -11.06 17.21
C ASN A 5 9.39 -9.86 16.26
N THR A 6 10.44 -9.68 15.45
CA THR A 6 10.27 -9.00 14.17
C THR A 6 9.24 -9.81 13.37
N PRO A 7 8.12 -9.22 12.91
CA PRO A 7 7.27 -9.90 11.95
C PRO A 7 8.13 -10.23 10.72
N VAL A 8 8.41 -11.52 10.55
CA VAL A 8 9.03 -12.03 9.33
C VAL A 8 7.94 -11.98 8.28
N LEU A 9 8.14 -11.20 7.22
CA LEU A 9 7.28 -11.28 6.04
C LEU A 9 7.42 -12.70 5.47
N VAL A 10 6.46 -13.57 5.76
CA VAL A 10 6.37 -14.87 5.12
C VAL A 10 5.75 -14.63 3.75
N HIS A 11 6.58 -14.61 2.71
CA HIS A 11 6.10 -14.68 1.35
C HIS A 11 5.61 -16.11 1.11
N ASN A 12 4.30 -16.32 1.09
CA ASN A 12 3.77 -17.57 0.57
C ASN A 12 4.14 -17.60 -0.92
N GLU A 13 4.99 -18.55 -1.33
CA GLU A 13 5.27 -18.84 -2.74
C GLU A 13 3.99 -19.40 -3.39
N GLY A 14 3.09 -18.48 -3.73
CA GLY A 14 1.79 -18.74 -4.32
C GLY A 14 1.68 -18.10 -5.69
N GLY A 15 2.50 -18.55 -6.63
CA GLY A 15 2.14 -18.65 -8.04
C GLY A 15 1.52 -17.43 -8.75
N ASP A 16 2.19 -16.28 -8.74
CA ASP A 16 2.06 -15.29 -9.81
C ASP A 16 3.34 -14.46 -9.92
N SER A 17 3.69 -14.11 -11.16
CA SER A 17 4.78 -13.18 -11.48
C SER A 17 4.45 -11.72 -11.09
N LEU A 18 3.63 -11.51 -10.05
CA LEU A 18 2.99 -10.24 -9.71
C LEU A 18 3.01 -9.92 -8.21
N ASN A 19 3.77 -10.63 -7.37
CA ASN A 19 3.94 -10.24 -5.96
C ASN A 19 4.63 -8.86 -5.86
N PRO A 20 3.91 -7.78 -5.47
CA PRO A 20 4.46 -6.43 -5.48
C PRO A 20 5.52 -6.24 -4.38
N TRP A 21 5.55 -7.10 -3.36
CA TRP A 21 6.56 -7.06 -2.29
C TRP A 21 7.97 -7.38 -2.78
N SER A 22 8.10 -8.07 -3.93
CA SER A 22 9.40 -8.32 -4.58
C SER A 22 10.11 -7.04 -5.01
N ASN A 23 9.35 -5.95 -5.26
CA ASN A 23 9.85 -4.60 -5.52
C ASN A 23 9.39 -3.63 -4.41
N SER A 24 9.60 -4.03 -3.14
CA SER A 24 9.28 -3.19 -1.99
C SER A 24 10.44 -2.31 -1.56
N GLN A 25 10.11 -1.08 -1.15
CA GLN A 25 11.09 -0.11 -0.66
C GLN A 25 10.52 0.57 0.60
N GLU A 26 11.37 0.76 1.60
CA GLU A 26 10.99 1.54 2.78
C GLU A 26 10.89 3.03 2.40
N TRP A 27 9.77 3.66 2.77
CA TRP A 27 9.50 5.07 2.54
C TRP A 27 9.58 5.84 3.85
N THR A 28 10.54 6.76 3.93
CA THR A 28 10.85 7.53 5.14
C THR A 28 10.37 8.98 5.08
N GLN A 29 9.70 9.38 3.99
CA GLN A 29 9.31 10.78 3.74
C GLN A 29 7.79 10.98 3.89
N GLY A 30 7.31 11.16 5.13
CA GLY A 30 5.90 11.51 5.36
C GLY A 30 4.93 10.42 4.89
N ARG A 31 3.85 10.81 4.20
CA ARG A 31 2.89 9.87 3.56
C ARG A 31 3.47 9.32 2.26
N VAL A 32 3.10 8.10 1.88
CA VAL A 32 3.48 7.55 0.58
C VAL A 32 2.91 8.41 -0.56
N PRO A 33 3.69 8.68 -1.63
CA PRO A 33 3.25 9.51 -2.74
C PRO A 33 2.21 8.77 -3.60
N THR A 34 1.32 9.51 -4.27
CA THR A 34 0.31 8.90 -5.15
C THR A 34 0.85 8.55 -6.55
N SER A 35 2.06 9.01 -6.89
CA SER A 35 2.73 8.75 -8.17
C SER A 35 4.25 8.73 -7.98
N GLY A 36 4.98 8.13 -8.92
CA GLY A 36 6.43 7.98 -8.84
C GLY A 36 6.89 6.93 -7.83
N GLY A 37 6.02 6.00 -7.46
CA GLY A 37 6.40 4.82 -6.68
C GLY A 37 7.07 3.75 -7.56
N PRO A 38 7.51 2.64 -6.95
CA PRO A 38 8.10 1.52 -7.67
C PRO A 38 7.07 0.88 -8.62
N GLU A 39 7.41 0.73 -9.90
CA GLU A 39 6.55 0.05 -10.87
C GLU A 39 6.25 -1.38 -10.42
N ASN A 40 4.97 -1.75 -10.36
CA ASN A 40 4.50 -3.03 -9.84
C ASN A 40 5.08 -3.36 -8.45
N GLY A 41 5.26 -2.34 -7.60
CA GLY A 41 5.95 -2.48 -6.32
C GLY A 41 5.18 -1.91 -5.13
N VAL A 42 5.87 -1.88 -3.99
CA VAL A 42 5.33 -1.39 -2.71
C VAL A 42 6.22 -0.30 -2.13
N LEU A 43 5.63 0.79 -1.65
CA LEU A 43 6.28 1.63 -0.64
C LEU A 43 5.65 1.35 0.72
N TYR A 44 6.45 0.96 1.71
CA TYR A 44 5.97 0.73 3.08
C TYR A 44 6.61 1.69 4.07
N ARG A 45 5.90 2.02 5.15
CA ARG A 45 6.42 2.85 6.23
C ARG A 45 6.52 2.06 7.53
N ARG A 46 7.54 2.36 8.32
CA ARG A 46 7.70 1.84 9.67
C ARG A 46 7.37 2.89 10.72
N GLY A 47 6.73 2.47 11.80
CA GLY A 47 6.51 3.28 13.00
C GLY A 47 7.75 3.30 13.90
N ALA A 48 7.67 4.05 15.01
CA ALA A 48 8.77 4.21 15.97
C ALA A 48 9.29 2.89 16.57
N GLY A 49 8.48 1.82 16.57
CA GLY A 49 8.86 0.48 17.03
C GLY A 49 9.42 -0.45 15.94
N GLY A 50 9.63 0.03 14.71
CA GLY A 50 10.11 -0.77 13.58
C GLY A 50 9.05 -1.65 12.90
N ALA A 51 7.85 -1.73 13.46
CA ALA A 51 6.71 -2.38 12.80
C ALA A 51 6.22 -1.55 11.59
N ILE A 52 5.78 -2.24 10.53
CA ILE A 52 5.10 -1.60 9.40
C ILE A 52 3.78 -1.00 9.90
N VAL A 53 3.48 0.23 9.47
CA VAL A 53 2.27 0.97 9.88
C VAL A 53 1.32 1.27 8.72
N ASP A 54 1.85 1.36 7.50
CA ASP A 54 1.08 1.47 6.26
C ASP A 54 1.95 1.13 5.05
N TRP A 55 1.30 0.90 3.92
CA TRP A 55 1.96 0.77 2.62
C TRP A 55 1.07 1.20 1.46
N GLY A 56 1.70 1.59 0.36
CA GLY A 56 1.05 1.82 -0.93
C GLY A 56 1.48 0.78 -1.94
N VAL A 57 0.53 0.28 -2.73
CA VAL A 57 0.77 -0.65 -3.84
C VAL A 57 0.63 0.10 -5.16
N TYR A 58 1.62 -0.03 -6.03
CA TYR A 58 1.75 0.75 -7.25
C TYR A 58 1.57 -0.11 -8.50
N ASN A 59 1.00 0.47 -9.56
CA ASN A 59 0.87 -0.19 -10.85
C ASN A 59 2.16 -0.10 -11.69
N GLU A 60 2.09 -0.63 -12.91
CA GLU A 60 3.17 -0.61 -13.90
C GLU A 60 3.70 0.79 -14.27
N ARG A 61 2.95 1.86 -13.94
CA ARG A 61 3.34 3.26 -14.21
C ARG A 61 3.87 3.97 -12.96
N GLY A 62 4.02 3.25 -11.85
CA GLY A 62 4.39 3.84 -10.56
C GLY A 62 3.29 4.71 -9.94
N ASN A 63 2.03 4.51 -10.35
CA ASN A 63 0.87 5.19 -9.77
C ASN A 63 0.20 4.32 -8.71
N LEU A 64 -0.22 4.95 -7.61
CA LEU A 64 -0.81 4.27 -6.47
C LEU A 64 -2.17 3.65 -6.84
N ARG A 65 -2.32 2.33 -6.63
CA ARG A 65 -3.58 1.59 -6.79
C ARG A 65 -4.40 1.65 -5.51
N TYR A 66 -3.76 1.39 -4.38
CA TYR A 66 -4.38 1.47 -3.06
C TYR A 66 -3.33 1.70 -1.97
N ARG A 67 -3.77 2.31 -0.86
CA ARG A 67 -3.02 2.38 0.39
C ARG A 67 -3.68 1.49 1.42
N VAL A 68 -2.88 0.82 2.25
CA VAL A 68 -3.35 0.12 3.44
C VAL A 68 -2.80 0.84 4.66
N ASP A 69 -3.67 1.16 5.61
CA ASP A 69 -3.32 1.76 6.89
C ASP A 69 -3.61 0.73 8.00
N LEU A 70 -2.56 0.24 8.69
CA LEU A 70 -2.71 -0.75 9.78
C LEU A 70 -3.09 -0.10 11.11
N PHE A 71 -2.65 1.15 11.30
CA PHE A 71 -2.88 1.92 12.51
C PHE A 71 -3.13 3.38 12.15
N GLY A 72 -3.97 4.07 12.90
CA GLY A 72 -4.19 5.50 12.75
C GLY A 72 -5.66 5.88 12.76
N ALA A 73 -5.99 6.97 12.06
CA ALA A 73 -7.35 7.49 11.99
C ALA A 73 -8.23 6.68 11.03
N ALA A 74 -9.52 6.57 11.36
CA ALA A 74 -10.52 6.02 10.46
C ALA A 74 -10.65 6.84 9.16
N HIS A 75 -11.01 6.15 8.07
CA HIS A 75 -11.33 6.79 6.79
C HIS A 75 -12.76 6.42 6.38
N GLY A 76 -13.60 7.42 6.09
CA GLY A 76 -15.00 7.17 5.69
C GLY A 76 -15.83 6.40 6.73
N GLY A 77 -15.45 6.43 8.01
CA GLY A 77 -16.09 5.66 9.08
C GLY A 77 -15.56 4.23 9.26
N VAL A 78 -14.51 3.84 8.53
CA VAL A 78 -13.86 2.53 8.64
C VAL A 78 -12.59 2.65 9.48
N GLU A 79 -12.58 1.98 10.63
CA GLU A 79 -11.42 1.92 11.53
C GLU A 79 -10.26 1.11 10.94
N THR A 80 -9.02 1.42 11.33
CA THR A 80 -7.85 0.61 10.96
C THR A 80 -7.88 -0.76 11.66
N PRO A 81 -7.41 -1.85 11.01
CA PRO A 81 -6.80 -1.88 9.69
C PRO A 81 -7.84 -1.67 8.57
N HIS A 82 -7.54 -0.77 7.64
CA HIS A 82 -8.35 -0.53 6.46
C HIS A 82 -7.49 -0.27 5.23
N TRP A 83 -8.10 -0.31 4.06
CA TRP A 83 -7.46 0.08 2.81
C TRP A 83 -8.33 1.04 2.00
N GLN A 84 -7.64 1.89 1.24
CA GLN A 84 -8.19 2.99 0.47
C GLN A 84 -7.77 2.83 -1.01
N PRO A 85 -8.70 2.51 -1.94
CA PRO A 85 -8.42 2.56 -3.36
C PRO A 85 -8.19 3.98 -3.88
N TYR A 86 -7.36 4.05 -4.92
CA TYR A 86 -7.09 5.23 -5.71
C TYR A 86 -7.47 4.97 -7.18
N ARG A 87 -7.85 6.03 -7.88
CA ARG A 87 -8.17 6.01 -9.32
C ARG A 87 -7.29 6.98 -10.10
N GLU A 88 -6.96 6.59 -11.32
CA GLU A 88 -6.32 7.45 -12.32
C GLU A 88 -7.38 8.23 -13.09
N ASN A 89 -7.23 9.56 -13.15
CA ASN A 89 -8.02 10.43 -14.01
C ASN A 89 -7.12 11.08 -15.04
N THR A 90 -7.52 11.01 -16.31
CA THR A 90 -6.79 11.65 -17.40
C THR A 90 -7.48 12.94 -17.79
N ASN A 91 -6.76 14.05 -17.79
CA ASN A 91 -7.25 15.29 -18.36
C ASN A 91 -7.35 15.14 -19.88
N PRO A 92 -8.57 15.18 -20.48
CA PRO A 92 -8.74 14.89 -21.89
C PRO A 92 -8.13 15.95 -22.83
N LYS A 93 -7.82 17.15 -22.32
CA LYS A 93 -7.20 18.23 -23.10
C LYS A 93 -5.68 18.15 -23.13
N THR A 94 -5.06 17.56 -22.10
CA THR A 94 -3.60 17.58 -21.93
C THR A 94 -2.97 16.19 -21.88
N GLY A 95 -3.78 15.13 -21.73
CA GLY A 95 -3.31 13.76 -21.50
C GLY A 95 -2.70 13.54 -20.11
N LYS A 96 -2.65 14.57 -19.25
CA LYS A 96 -2.05 14.46 -17.92
C LYS A 96 -2.88 13.53 -17.02
N VAL A 97 -2.22 12.56 -16.40
CA VAL A 97 -2.81 11.64 -15.41
C VAL A 97 -2.69 12.22 -14.01
N PHE A 98 -3.75 12.07 -13.23
CA PHE A 98 -3.85 12.44 -11.82
C PHE A 98 -4.32 11.24 -11.02
N VAL A 99 -3.66 10.96 -9.90
CA VAL A 99 -4.02 9.86 -9.00
C VAL A 99 -4.71 10.44 -7.78
N GLN A 100 -5.92 9.96 -7.48
CA GLN A 100 -6.74 10.46 -6.37
C GLN A 100 -7.48 9.33 -5.66
N GLU A 101 -7.83 9.57 -4.39
CA GLU A 101 -8.65 8.64 -3.61
C GLU A 101 -10.01 8.41 -4.30
N ALA A 102 -10.48 7.15 -4.29
CA ALA A 102 -11.77 6.82 -4.86
C ALA A 102 -12.95 7.28 -4.00
N GLY A 103 -12.72 7.54 -2.70
CA GLY A 103 -13.70 8.04 -1.73
C GLY A 103 -14.31 6.96 -0.83
N GLU A 104 -13.99 5.69 -1.07
CA GLU A 104 -14.45 4.54 -0.28
C GLU A 104 -13.27 3.95 0.50
N ALA A 105 -13.49 3.48 1.72
CA ALA A 105 -12.52 2.71 2.50
C ALA A 105 -13.12 1.35 2.87
N PHE A 106 -12.27 0.35 3.07
CA PHE A 106 -12.68 -1.03 3.31
C PHE A 106 -11.86 -1.62 4.45
N SER A 107 -12.50 -2.40 5.33
CA SER A 107 -11.79 -3.08 6.42
C SER A 107 -10.75 -4.07 5.89
N GLY A 108 -9.68 -4.26 6.65
CA GLY A 108 -8.64 -5.25 6.38
C GLY A 108 -7.38 -4.68 5.73
N ALA A 109 -6.46 -5.58 5.41
CA ALA A 109 -5.11 -5.24 4.94
C ALA A 109 -5.00 -5.23 3.40
N GLY A 110 -6.08 -4.98 2.66
CA GLY A 110 -6.08 -4.95 1.20
C GLY A 110 -7.26 -5.70 0.57
N PRO A 111 -7.42 -5.59 -0.76
CA PRO A 111 -8.44 -6.31 -1.50
C PRO A 111 -8.27 -7.83 -1.44
N VAL A 112 -9.39 -8.55 -1.32
CA VAL A 112 -9.42 -10.02 -1.31
C VAL A 112 -8.95 -10.58 -2.66
N GLY A 113 -8.02 -11.54 -2.63
CA GLY A 113 -7.55 -12.25 -3.84
C GLY A 113 -6.40 -11.57 -4.59
N GLU A 114 -5.97 -10.39 -4.17
CA GLU A 114 -4.67 -9.81 -4.53
C GLU A 114 -3.61 -10.37 -3.57
N PRO A 115 -2.30 -10.37 -3.93
CA PRO A 115 -1.25 -11.01 -3.13
C PRO A 115 -1.40 -10.62 -1.66
N PRO A 116 -1.46 -11.61 -0.74
CA PRO A 116 -1.77 -11.38 0.65
C PRO A 116 -0.78 -10.35 1.18
N CYS A 117 -1.31 -9.19 1.57
CA CYS A 117 -0.50 -8.16 2.16
C CYS A 117 -0.18 -8.64 3.58
N GLY A 118 1.03 -9.17 3.74
CA GLY A 118 1.51 -10.01 4.82
C GLY A 118 0.86 -9.83 6.20
N PHE A 119 0.49 -10.96 6.81
CA PHE A 119 0.44 -11.15 8.26
C PHE A 119 1.44 -12.24 8.64
#